data_AF-A0AAD6ZHD1-F1
#
_entry.id   AF-A0AAD6ZHD1-F1
#
_cell.length_a   1.000
_cell.length_b   1.000
_cell.length_c   1.000
_cell.angle_alpha   90.00
_cell.angle_beta   90.00
_cell.angle_gamma   90.00
#
_symmetry.space_group_name_H-M   'P 1'
#
loop_
_entity.id
_entity.type
_entity.pdbx_description
1 polymer ?
#
loop_
_entity_poly.entity_id
_entity_poly.type
_entity_poly.pdbx_seq_one_letter_code
_entity_poly.pdbx_strand_id
1 'polypeptide(L)'
;MPPTSPKLVTGPPCELISRIDYLRDLLKNLLSSLPKDLPNSHYQFYLDLESIDLCGYFGAAGHRLEIAFQTFTLGKQPLVFLQRGSCIDDLPKLLKLAVKQMSDGERENFRTAWIKHLIRAAKDSGAKIPAPKCKAVALTTDSTNTDPALLPAKKAKGAVMVVDDSESDCEPNTHSPSPLITPAIPPPAPPPRPNPPTQKTTESTFAAFGWKKASPEEVKAQWRKVREENEDKRKEKVADDERREEEKKQHTQELATLRKRREHERKAAAKDTDIDAASSTSGKSEITSETIIAQERHDRSHSKPPSI
;
A
#
# COMPACT_ATOMS: atom_id res chain seq x y z
N MET A 1 29.00 -25.74 17.38
CA MET A 1 28.94 -24.31 17.03
C MET A 1 27.78 -24.11 16.08
N PRO A 2 26.64 -23.57 16.53
CA PRO A 2 25.50 -23.30 15.65
C PRO A 2 25.85 -22.17 14.67
N PRO A 3 25.43 -22.25 13.39
CA PRO A 3 25.65 -21.20 12.42
C PRO A 3 24.82 -19.98 12.78
N THR A 4 25.48 -18.84 12.99
CA THR A 4 24.85 -17.55 13.17
C THR A 4 24.22 -17.10 11.86
N SER A 5 22.88 -17.09 11.83
CA SER A 5 22.10 -16.57 10.70
C SER A 5 22.52 -15.11 10.42
N PRO A 6 22.70 -14.72 9.14
CA PRO A 6 23.06 -13.35 8.81
C PRO A 6 21.96 -12.40 9.28
N LYS A 7 22.30 -11.50 10.20
CA LYS A 7 21.45 -10.38 10.60
C LYS A 7 21.21 -9.50 9.37
N LEU A 8 20.04 -9.67 8.74
CA LEU A 8 19.51 -8.69 7.80
C LEU A 8 19.47 -7.36 8.55
N VAL A 9 20.26 -6.39 8.08
CA VAL A 9 20.26 -5.04 8.62
C VAL A 9 18.91 -4.45 8.26
N THR A 10 17.97 -4.54 9.21
CA THR A 10 16.61 -3.99 9.12
C THR A 10 16.70 -2.47 9.26
N GLY A 11 17.30 -1.81 8.28
CA GLY A 11 17.16 -0.37 8.10
C GLY A 11 15.68 -0.01 7.88
N PRO A 12 15.30 1.28 8.02
CA PRO A 12 13.99 1.73 7.58
C PRO A 12 13.73 1.22 6.15
N PRO A 13 12.53 0.70 5.83
CA PRO A 13 12.25 0.17 4.51
C PRO A 13 12.59 1.24 3.49
N CYS A 14 13.58 1.00 2.63
CA CYS A 14 14.07 1.97 1.65
C CYS A 14 12.92 2.56 0.82
N GLU A 15 11.86 1.76 0.59
CA GLU A 15 10.65 2.19 -0.08
C GLU A 15 9.91 3.32 0.65
N LEU A 16 9.76 3.24 1.98
CA LEU A 16 9.02 4.24 2.74
C LEU A 16 9.76 5.57 2.80
N ILE A 17 11.08 5.53 2.96
CA ILE A 17 11.91 6.74 2.89
C ILE A 17 11.83 7.36 1.50
N SER A 18 11.89 6.54 0.43
CA SER A 18 11.75 7.00 -0.96
C SER A 18 10.39 7.68 -1.20
N ARG A 19 9.31 7.15 -0.61
CA ARG A 19 7.97 7.79 -0.66
C ARG A 19 7.92 9.13 0.07
N ILE A 20 8.60 9.25 1.21
CA ILE A 20 8.69 10.53 1.93
C ILE A 20 9.51 11.54 1.13
N ASP A 21 10.58 11.12 0.46
CA ASP A 21 11.34 11.99 -0.45
C ASP A 21 10.52 12.41 -1.67
N TYR A 22 9.74 11.49 -2.25
CA TYR A 22 8.78 11.82 -3.30
C TYR A 22 7.74 12.84 -2.84
N LEU A 23 7.19 12.68 -1.63
CA LEU A 23 6.29 13.66 -1.02
C LEU A 23 6.97 15.01 -0.88
N ARG A 24 8.21 15.08 -0.36
CA ARG A 24 8.97 16.33 -0.26
C ARG A 24 9.08 17.03 -1.62
N ASP A 25 9.36 16.28 -2.67
CA ASP A 25 9.53 16.85 -4.01
C ASP A 25 8.18 17.33 -4.59
N LEU A 26 7.05 16.69 -4.25
CA LEU A 26 5.71 17.22 -4.53
C LEU A 26 5.45 18.53 -3.79
N LEU A 27 5.76 18.60 -2.49
CA LEU A 27 5.50 19.78 -1.66
C LEU A 27 6.28 21.01 -2.17
N LYS A 28 7.49 20.83 -2.68
CA LYS A 28 8.28 21.89 -3.33
C LYS A 28 7.66 22.42 -4.61
N ASN A 29 6.83 21.62 -5.27
CA ASN A 29 6.18 21.95 -6.55
C ASN A 29 4.66 22.17 -6.38
N LEU A 30 4.20 22.54 -5.18
CA LEU A 30 2.82 22.99 -4.97
C LEU A 30 2.51 24.23 -5.80
N LEU A 31 1.23 24.40 -6.17
CA LEU A 31 0.78 25.53 -6.99
C LEU A 31 1.18 26.88 -6.37
N SER A 32 1.63 27.79 -7.23
CA SER A 32 2.04 29.14 -6.82
C SER A 32 0.90 30.03 -6.35
N SER A 33 -0.34 29.64 -6.66
CA SER A 33 -1.56 30.27 -6.16
C SER A 33 -1.79 30.07 -4.66
N LEU A 34 -1.17 29.04 -4.06
CA LEU A 34 -1.25 28.86 -2.61
C LEU A 34 -0.45 29.97 -1.90
N PRO A 35 -1.02 30.56 -0.84
CA PRO A 35 -0.31 31.53 -0.01
C PRO A 35 1.03 30.99 0.47
N LYS A 36 2.06 31.83 0.37
CA LYS A 36 3.37 31.53 0.97
C LYS A 36 3.33 31.96 2.43
N ASP A 37 3.48 31.01 3.34
CA ASP A 37 3.59 31.19 4.79
C ASP A 37 2.48 32.08 5.41
N LEU A 38 1.36 31.47 5.84
CA LEU A 38 0.34 32.21 6.58
C LEU A 38 0.88 32.67 7.94
N PRO A 39 0.59 33.91 8.38
CA PRO A 39 1.01 34.40 9.69
C PRO A 39 0.40 33.59 10.85
N ASN A 40 -0.79 33.01 10.65
CA ASN A 40 -1.47 32.14 11.61
C ASN A 40 -1.47 30.68 11.13
N SER A 41 -0.35 30.23 10.57
CA SER A 41 -0.18 28.86 10.12
C SER A 41 -0.37 27.86 11.27
N HIS A 42 -1.30 26.91 11.09
CA HIS A 42 -1.43 25.76 11.97
C HIS A 42 -0.37 24.67 11.69
N TYR A 43 0.41 24.82 10.61
CA TYR A 43 1.48 23.88 10.26
C TYR A 43 2.67 24.11 11.17
N GLN A 44 2.80 23.19 12.12
CA GLN A 44 3.90 23.12 13.06
C GLN A 44 4.23 21.63 13.19
N PHE A 45 5.43 21.23 12.78
CA PHE A 45 5.83 19.82 12.72
C PHE A 45 6.95 19.55 13.71
N TYR A 46 6.61 19.02 14.88
CA TYR A 46 7.56 18.50 15.86
C TYR A 46 7.00 17.24 16.52
N LEU A 47 7.89 16.38 17.02
CA LEU A 47 7.49 15.26 17.86
C LEU A 47 7.58 15.69 19.31
N ASP A 48 6.43 15.71 19.97
CA ASP A 48 6.34 15.97 21.40
C ASP A 48 6.77 14.74 22.20
N LEU A 49 7.66 14.92 23.18
CA LEU A 49 8.19 13.83 23.99
C LEU A 49 7.12 13.21 24.88
N GLU A 50 6.24 14.04 25.45
CA GLU A 50 5.13 13.56 26.28
C GLU A 50 4.18 12.67 25.46
N SER A 51 3.89 13.12 24.23
CA SER A 51 3.11 12.33 23.27
C SER A 51 3.82 11.03 22.89
N ILE A 52 5.14 11.03 22.66
CA ILE A 52 5.91 9.81 22.36
C ILE A 52 5.81 8.81 23.52
N ASP A 53 6.00 9.26 24.76
CA ASP A 53 5.91 8.40 25.95
C ASP A 53 4.49 7.83 26.12
N LEU A 54 3.47 8.64 25.76
CA LEU A 54 2.09 8.25 25.91
C LEU A 54 1.63 7.25 24.84
N CYS A 55 1.90 7.51 23.55
CA CYS A 55 1.30 6.78 22.43
C CYS A 55 2.30 6.24 21.40
N GLY A 56 3.60 6.34 21.69
CA GLY A 56 4.68 5.92 20.80
C GLY A 56 4.86 6.86 19.61
N TYR A 57 5.86 6.57 18.78
CA TYR A 57 6.18 7.40 17.61
C TYR A 57 5.05 7.44 16.57
N PHE A 58 4.33 6.33 16.38
CA PHE A 58 3.18 6.26 15.48
C PHE A 58 2.06 7.20 15.93
N GLY A 59 1.65 7.11 17.20
CA GLY A 59 0.60 7.94 17.76
C GLY A 59 0.99 9.41 17.82
N ALA A 60 2.21 9.72 18.27
CA ALA A 60 2.68 11.10 18.41
C ALA A 60 2.77 11.81 17.06
N ALA A 61 3.33 11.14 16.03
CA ALA A 61 3.38 11.67 14.69
C ALA A 61 1.99 11.81 14.08
N GLY A 62 1.12 10.80 14.24
CA GLY A 62 -0.26 10.85 13.77
C GLY A 62 -1.03 12.03 14.37
N HIS A 63 -1.03 12.16 15.69
CA HIS A 63 -1.70 13.26 16.39
C HIS A 63 -1.18 14.63 15.94
N ARG A 64 0.12 14.77 15.73
CA ARG A 64 0.69 16.01 15.22
C ARG A 64 0.19 16.36 13.82
N LEU A 65 0.06 15.37 12.94
CA LEU A 65 -0.51 15.55 11.61
C LEU A 65 -2.00 15.91 11.68
N GLU A 66 -2.76 15.29 12.59
CA GLU A 66 -4.17 15.62 12.79
C GLU A 66 -4.37 17.09 13.19
N ILE A 67 -3.55 17.59 14.10
CA ILE A 67 -3.58 18.99 14.52
C ILE A 67 -3.18 19.91 13.37
N ALA A 68 -2.05 19.62 12.71
CA ALA A 68 -1.51 20.47 11.64
C ALA A 68 -2.49 20.59 10.47
N PHE A 69 -3.12 19.50 10.07
CA PHE A 69 -4.08 19.47 8.95
C PHE A 69 -5.54 19.63 9.39
N GLN A 70 -5.80 19.77 10.69
CA GLN A 70 -7.15 19.83 11.26
C GLN A 70 -8.05 18.69 10.76
N THR A 71 -7.53 17.47 10.67
CA THR A 71 -8.28 16.31 10.12
C THR A 71 -9.53 15.98 10.92
N PHE A 72 -9.54 16.33 12.21
CA PHE A 72 -10.72 16.19 13.07
C PHE A 72 -11.89 17.08 12.66
N THR A 73 -11.66 18.18 11.92
CA THR A 73 -12.74 19.05 11.39
C THR A 73 -13.14 18.69 9.96
N LEU A 74 -12.31 17.92 9.24
CA LEU A 74 -12.53 17.59 7.82
C LEU A 74 -13.65 16.57 7.61
N GLY A 75 -13.97 15.73 8.60
CA GLY A 75 -15.01 14.70 8.48
C GLY A 75 -14.68 13.71 7.34
N LYS A 76 -15.49 13.69 6.28
CA LYS A 76 -15.28 12.86 5.08
C LYS A 76 -14.55 13.59 3.93
N GLN A 77 -14.16 14.85 4.14
CA GLN A 77 -13.49 15.64 3.11
C GLN A 77 -12.04 15.18 2.91
N PRO A 78 -11.50 15.26 1.69
CA PRO A 78 -10.10 14.97 1.44
C PRO A 78 -9.20 15.99 2.15
N LEU A 79 -8.00 15.56 2.52
CA LEU A 79 -6.96 16.44 3.04
C LEU A 79 -6.52 17.40 1.92
N VAL A 80 -6.39 18.69 2.24
CA VAL A 80 -5.96 19.74 1.30
C VAL A 80 -4.82 20.55 1.91
N PHE A 81 -3.83 20.91 1.10
CA PHE A 81 -2.77 21.83 1.53
C PHE A 81 -3.25 23.27 1.38
N LEU A 82 -3.24 24.03 2.47
CA LEU A 82 -3.76 25.40 2.49
C LEU A 82 -2.69 26.46 2.21
N GLN A 83 -1.41 26.08 2.29
CA GLN A 83 -0.28 26.99 2.16
C GLN A 83 0.96 26.26 1.64
N ARG A 84 1.91 27.03 1.13
CA ARG A 84 3.27 26.60 0.79
C ARG A 84 4.30 27.40 1.59
N GLY A 85 5.56 26.95 1.58
CA GLY A 85 6.67 27.68 2.20
C GLY A 85 7.42 26.86 3.24
N SER A 86 8.23 27.51 4.06
CA SER A 86 9.20 26.84 4.93
C SER A 86 8.54 25.95 5.98
N CYS A 87 7.35 26.31 6.42
CA CYS A 87 6.54 25.51 7.33
C CYS A 87 6.27 24.08 6.82
N ILE A 88 6.01 23.91 5.52
CA ILE A 88 5.74 22.58 4.94
C ILE A 88 7.02 21.76 4.74
N ASP A 89 8.17 22.43 4.62
CA ASP A 89 9.46 21.77 4.40
C ASP A 89 9.93 20.95 5.61
N ASP A 90 9.36 21.21 6.79
CA ASP A 90 9.65 20.44 8.00
C ASP A 90 8.83 19.15 8.11
N LEU A 91 7.72 19.03 7.37
CA LEU A 91 6.89 17.82 7.37
C LEU A 91 7.70 16.57 6.97
N PRO A 92 8.44 16.53 5.84
CA PRO A 92 9.27 15.37 5.50
C PRO A 92 10.32 15.02 6.56
N LYS A 93 10.85 16.02 7.28
CA LYS A 93 11.84 15.79 8.35
C LYS A 93 11.20 15.08 9.53
N LEU A 94 10.03 15.54 9.97
CA LEU A 94 9.24 14.90 11.01
C LEU A 94 8.87 13.46 10.65
N LEU A 95 8.38 13.23 9.41
CA LEU A 95 7.99 11.90 8.96
C LEU A 95 9.17 10.92 8.98
N LYS A 96 10.36 11.35 8.50
CA LYS A 96 11.57 10.52 8.55
C LYS A 96 12.03 10.22 9.97
N LEU A 97 11.98 11.22 10.85
CA LEU A 97 12.34 11.08 12.26
C LEU A 97 11.45 10.04 12.95
N ALA A 98 10.13 10.13 12.75
CA ALA A 98 9.17 9.21 13.35
C ALA A 98 9.32 7.79 12.78
N VAL A 99 9.35 7.64 11.45
CA VAL A 99 9.44 6.33 10.79
C VAL A 99 10.71 5.57 11.16
N LYS A 100 11.82 6.27 11.39
CA LYS A 100 13.08 5.65 11.84
C LYS A 100 12.90 4.88 13.16
N GLN A 101 12.04 5.37 14.04
CA GLN A 101 11.82 4.83 15.39
C GLN A 101 10.61 3.89 15.49
N MET A 102 9.80 3.78 14.43
CA MET A 102 8.66 2.86 14.37
C MET A 102 9.11 1.42 14.10
N SER A 103 8.34 0.46 14.61
CA SER A 103 8.41 -0.95 14.23
C SER A 103 7.90 -1.18 12.79
N ASP A 104 8.25 -2.31 12.16
CA ASP A 104 7.85 -2.56 10.77
C ASP A 104 6.33 -2.62 10.56
N GLY A 105 5.58 -3.13 11.54
CA GLY A 105 4.11 -3.11 11.50
C GLY A 105 3.54 -1.68 11.57
N GLU A 106 4.10 -0.83 12.42
CA GLU A 106 3.70 0.58 12.51
C GLU A 106 4.06 1.36 11.25
N ARG A 107 5.22 1.07 10.65
CA ARG A 107 5.66 1.71 9.40
C ARG A 107 4.69 1.46 8.26
N GLU A 108 4.18 0.23 8.11
CA GLU A 108 3.20 -0.09 7.06
C GLU A 108 1.83 0.55 7.35
N ASN A 109 1.39 0.55 8.61
CA ASN A 109 0.19 1.28 9.01
C ASN A 109 0.33 2.78 8.76
N PHE A 110 1.51 3.36 9.01
CA PHE A 110 1.77 4.79 8.83
C PHE A 110 1.84 5.17 7.35
N ARG A 111 2.43 4.29 6.53
CA ARG A 111 2.45 4.41 5.07
C ARG A 111 1.03 4.51 4.49
N THR A 112 0.13 3.65 4.94
CA THR A 112 -1.25 3.58 4.43
C THR A 112 -2.13 4.68 5.01
N ALA A 113 -2.05 4.97 6.31
CA ALA A 113 -2.89 5.96 6.99
C ALA A 113 -2.50 7.41 6.65
N TRP A 114 -1.20 7.72 6.54
CA TRP A 114 -0.73 9.10 6.39
C TRP A 114 -0.01 9.36 5.08
N ILE A 115 1.06 8.63 4.76
CA ILE A 115 1.91 8.96 3.61
C ILE A 115 1.12 8.91 2.29
N LYS A 116 0.29 7.87 2.11
CA LYS A 116 -0.56 7.75 0.92
C LYS A 116 -1.55 8.92 0.78
N HIS A 117 -2.15 9.36 1.89
CA HIS A 117 -3.11 10.46 1.91
C HIS A 117 -2.45 11.81 1.66
N LEU A 118 -1.28 12.06 2.25
CA LEU A 118 -0.51 13.29 2.02
C LEU A 118 -0.04 13.41 0.56
N ILE A 119 0.43 12.31 -0.05
CA ILE A 119 0.81 12.30 -1.47
C ILE A 119 -0.39 12.61 -2.35
N ARG A 120 -1.55 11.99 -2.05
CA ARG A 120 -2.79 12.26 -2.79
C ARG A 120 -3.21 13.72 -2.66
N ALA A 121 -3.26 14.24 -1.44
CA ALA A 121 -3.60 15.63 -1.16
C ALA A 121 -2.67 16.63 -1.87
N ALA A 122 -1.37 16.33 -1.97
CA ALA A 122 -0.42 17.20 -2.65
C ALA A 122 -0.72 17.24 -4.16
N LYS A 123 -1.01 16.09 -4.76
CA LYS A 123 -1.43 15.99 -6.17
C LYS A 123 -2.76 16.69 -6.42
N ASP A 124 -3.73 16.49 -5.54
CA ASP A 124 -5.06 17.14 -5.63
C ASP A 124 -4.93 18.67 -5.46
N SER A 125 -3.91 19.14 -4.74
CA SER A 125 -3.52 20.56 -4.64
C SER A 125 -2.69 21.05 -5.84
N GLY A 126 -2.63 20.27 -6.92
CA GLY A 126 -1.97 20.61 -8.18
C GLY A 126 -0.45 20.43 -8.22
N ALA A 127 0.16 19.77 -7.22
CA ALA A 127 1.59 19.49 -7.25
C ALA A 127 1.96 18.57 -8.41
N LYS A 128 2.97 18.98 -9.20
CA LYS A 128 3.53 18.20 -10.30
C LYS A 128 5.04 18.18 -10.19
N ILE A 129 5.64 17.00 -10.15
CA ILE A 129 7.10 16.88 -10.26
C ILE A 129 7.45 17.06 -11.73
N PRO A 130 8.28 18.05 -12.10
CA PRO A 130 8.73 18.19 -13.47
C PRO A 130 9.45 16.91 -13.88
N ALA A 131 9.08 16.33 -15.02
CA ALA A 131 9.80 15.19 -15.57
C ALA A 131 11.28 15.56 -15.61
N PRO A 132 12.17 14.74 -15.03
CA PRO A 132 13.60 15.02 -15.11
C PRO A 132 13.91 15.19 -16.59
N LYS A 133 14.38 16.37 -16.97
CA LYS A 133 14.87 16.58 -18.33
C LYS A 133 15.99 15.57 -18.47
N CYS A 134 15.73 14.47 -19.18
CA CYS A 134 16.77 13.57 -19.64
C CYS A 134 17.70 14.46 -20.44
N LYS A 135 18.77 14.92 -19.79
CA LYS A 135 19.89 15.51 -20.49
C LYS A 135 20.42 14.35 -21.29
N ALA A 136 19.92 14.23 -22.52
CA ALA A 136 20.55 13.43 -23.54
C ALA A 136 22.00 13.89 -23.48
N VAL A 137 22.85 13.02 -22.94
CA VAL A 137 24.29 13.21 -23.00
C VAL A 137 24.55 13.14 -24.49
N ALA A 138 24.62 14.32 -25.13
CA ALA A 138 25.20 14.44 -26.44
C ALA A 138 26.61 13.90 -26.27
N LEU A 139 26.80 12.64 -26.68
CA LEU A 139 28.11 12.10 -26.98
C LEU A 139 28.67 12.98 -28.10
N THR A 140 29.27 14.11 -27.73
CA THR A 140 30.17 14.85 -28.59
C THR A 140 31.40 13.97 -28.75
N THR A 141 31.35 13.15 -29.80
CA THR A 141 32.51 12.54 -30.42
C THR A 141 33.26 13.65 -31.14
N ASP A 142 34.07 14.42 -30.41
CA ASP A 142 35.11 15.21 -31.04
C ASP A 142 36.46 14.54 -30.80
N SER A 143 37.00 14.04 -31.91
CA SER A 143 38.33 13.45 -32.04
C SER A 143 39.39 14.55 -32.06
N THR A 144 40.48 14.38 -31.30
CA THR A 144 41.85 14.67 -31.79
C THR A 144 42.93 14.01 -30.90
N ASN A 145 43.63 13.03 -31.49
CA ASN A 145 45.02 12.58 -31.30
C ASN A 145 45.69 12.65 -29.91
N THR A 146 46.17 11.51 -29.37
CA THR A 146 47.56 11.00 -29.56
C THR A 146 47.74 9.63 -28.88
N ASP A 147 48.46 8.73 -29.57
CA ASP A 147 49.21 7.53 -29.13
C ASP A 147 48.52 6.13 -29.09
N PRO A 148 49.01 5.13 -29.88
CA PRO A 148 48.55 3.76 -29.84
C PRO A 148 49.51 2.83 -29.09
N ALA A 149 49.05 2.21 -27.99
CA ALA A 149 49.73 1.04 -27.41
C ALA A 149 48.74 0.04 -26.79
N LEU A 150 48.55 -1.07 -27.52
CA LEU A 150 48.40 -2.46 -27.03
C LEU A 150 47.33 -2.80 -25.96
N LEU A 151 46.17 -3.30 -26.42
CA LEU A 151 45.39 -4.53 -26.02
C LEU A 151 45.14 -4.88 -24.52
N PRO A 152 44.19 -5.80 -24.17
CA PRO A 152 43.19 -6.51 -24.97
C PRO A 152 41.73 -6.43 -24.45
N ALA A 153 40.84 -6.85 -25.37
CA ALA A 153 39.40 -7.00 -25.23
C ALA A 153 38.94 -7.91 -24.08
N LYS A 154 37.86 -7.49 -23.40
CA LYS A 154 36.91 -8.39 -22.74
C LYS A 154 35.50 -8.17 -23.29
N LYS A 155 35.00 -9.22 -23.95
CA LYS A 155 33.60 -9.42 -24.34
C LYS A 155 32.71 -9.46 -23.08
N ALA A 156 31.60 -8.73 -23.10
CA ALA A 156 30.37 -9.18 -22.46
C ALA A 156 29.17 -8.76 -23.32
N LYS A 157 28.52 -9.77 -23.86
CA LYS A 157 27.24 -9.75 -24.58
C LYS A 157 26.11 -9.40 -23.59
N GLY A 158 25.08 -8.72 -24.06
CA GLY A 158 23.80 -8.66 -23.33
C GLY A 158 22.90 -7.54 -23.79
N ALA A 159 22.24 -7.74 -24.94
CA ALA A 159 21.21 -6.88 -25.48
C ALA A 159 19.98 -6.82 -24.55
N VAL A 160 19.41 -5.63 -24.35
CA VAL A 160 18.00 -5.46 -24.02
C VAL A 160 17.42 -4.48 -25.03
N MET A 161 16.48 -5.01 -25.83
CA MET A 161 15.71 -4.28 -26.82
C MET A 161 14.83 -3.23 -26.14
N VAL A 162 14.97 -1.97 -26.56
CA VAL A 162 13.96 -0.92 -26.35
C VAL A 162 13.05 -0.98 -27.57
N VAL A 163 11.81 -1.43 -27.36
CA VAL A 163 10.71 -1.22 -28.31
C VAL A 163 10.06 0.08 -27.87
N ASP A 164 10.47 1.16 -28.52
CA ASP A 164 9.78 2.44 -28.55
C ASP A 164 8.82 2.35 -29.72
N ASP A 165 7.52 2.34 -29.43
CA ASP A 165 6.48 2.51 -30.44
C ASP A 165 5.84 3.86 -30.17
N SER A 166 6.17 4.81 -31.06
CA SER A 166 5.34 5.97 -31.37
C SER A 166 3.91 5.48 -31.63
N GLU A 167 2.83 6.20 -31.35
CA GLU A 167 2.41 7.38 -32.11
C GLU A 167 1.07 7.84 -31.50
N SER A 168 0.95 9.12 -31.11
CA SER A 168 -0.38 9.71 -30.94
C SER A 168 -0.34 11.19 -31.30
N ASP A 169 -1.12 11.44 -32.34
CA ASP A 169 -1.20 12.59 -33.22
C ASP A 169 -1.29 13.95 -32.52
N CYS A 170 -0.57 14.90 -33.10
CA CYS A 170 -0.76 16.32 -32.87
C CYS A 170 -1.94 16.80 -33.72
N GLU A 171 -3.04 17.19 -33.07
CA GLU A 171 -4.10 17.96 -33.74
C GLU A 171 -3.88 19.48 -33.55
N PRO A 172 -4.22 20.30 -34.57
CA PRO A 172 -3.67 21.64 -34.73
C PRO A 172 -4.43 22.74 -33.98
N ASN A 173 -3.61 23.73 -33.62
CA ASN A 173 -3.93 25.07 -33.16
C ASN A 173 -5.06 25.73 -33.97
N THR A 174 -6.24 25.93 -33.37
CA THR A 174 -7.27 26.82 -33.91
C THR A 174 -7.27 28.12 -33.13
N HIS A 175 -6.67 29.13 -33.73
CA HIS A 175 -6.83 30.53 -33.35
C HIS A 175 -8.32 30.89 -33.39
N SER A 176 -8.88 31.34 -32.27
CA SER A 176 -10.19 31.97 -32.23
C SER A 176 -10.05 33.40 -31.69
N PRO A 177 -10.53 34.42 -32.42
CA PRO A 177 -10.25 35.82 -32.16
C PRO A 177 -11.04 36.37 -30.97
N SER A 178 -10.40 37.28 -30.24
CA SER A 178 -11.01 38.12 -29.23
C SER A 178 -12.22 38.90 -29.79
N PRO A 179 -13.39 38.86 -29.14
CA PRO A 179 -14.42 39.85 -29.38
C PRO A 179 -14.21 41.09 -28.52
N LEU A 180 -14.45 42.22 -29.18
CA LEU A 180 -14.47 43.58 -28.69
C LEU A 180 -15.18 43.77 -27.33
N ILE A 181 -14.56 44.63 -26.53
CA ILE A 181 -15.13 45.30 -25.37
C ILE A 181 -16.39 46.06 -25.81
N THR A 182 -17.54 45.68 -25.25
CA THR A 182 -18.78 46.48 -25.28
C THR A 182 -19.07 46.89 -23.83
N PRO A 183 -19.16 48.18 -23.49
CA PRO A 183 -19.61 48.59 -22.16
C PRO A 183 -21.13 48.39 -22.06
N ALA A 184 -21.54 47.30 -21.44
CA ALA A 184 -22.94 47.05 -21.11
C ALA A 184 -23.31 47.76 -19.80
N ILE A 185 -24.35 48.57 -19.91
CA ILE A 185 -25.07 49.31 -18.87
C ILE A 185 -25.42 48.38 -17.68
N PRO A 186 -25.23 48.81 -16.42
CA PRO A 186 -25.63 48.01 -15.26
C PRO A 186 -27.16 47.89 -15.18
N PRO A 187 -27.73 46.67 -15.03
CA PRO A 187 -29.15 46.51 -14.78
C PRO A 187 -29.51 46.97 -13.36
N PRO A 188 -30.72 47.52 -13.15
CA PRO A 188 -31.21 47.96 -11.85
C PRO A 188 -31.32 46.79 -10.86
N ALA A 189 -30.99 47.08 -9.60
CA ALA A 189 -30.95 46.13 -8.49
C ALA A 189 -32.26 45.32 -8.36
N PRO A 190 -32.19 43.98 -8.19
CA PRO A 190 -33.36 43.18 -7.86
C PRO A 190 -33.83 43.46 -6.42
N PRO A 191 -35.15 43.42 -6.16
CA PRO A 191 -35.70 43.62 -4.82
C PRO A 191 -35.27 42.50 -3.86
N PRO A 192 -35.15 42.79 -2.55
CA PRO A 192 -34.71 41.82 -1.54
C PRO A 192 -35.72 40.68 -1.45
N ARG A 193 -35.23 39.45 -1.71
CA ARG A 193 -36.02 38.23 -1.47
C ARG A 193 -36.06 37.95 0.04
N PRO A 194 -37.22 37.54 0.59
CA PRO A 194 -37.30 37.08 1.97
C PRO A 194 -36.52 35.77 2.13
N ASN A 195 -35.64 35.73 3.14
CA ASN A 195 -34.83 34.57 3.49
C ASN A 195 -35.74 33.39 3.86
N PRO A 196 -35.51 32.16 3.33
CA PRO A 196 -36.19 30.97 3.82
C PRO A 196 -35.77 30.66 5.27
N PRO A 197 -36.64 30.07 6.09
CA PRO A 197 -36.36 29.79 7.49
C PRO A 197 -35.16 28.84 7.60
N THR A 198 -34.15 29.30 8.33
CA THR A 198 -32.95 28.55 8.70
C THR A 198 -33.38 27.24 9.37
N GLN A 199 -33.33 26.13 8.63
CA GLN A 199 -33.44 24.81 9.23
C GLN A 199 -32.22 24.65 10.14
N LYS A 200 -32.48 24.64 11.45
CA LYS A 200 -31.51 24.25 12.47
C LYS A 200 -31.22 22.77 12.26
N THR A 201 -30.32 22.44 11.33
CA THR A 201 -29.59 21.18 11.41
C THR A 201 -28.79 21.27 12.69
N THR A 202 -29.26 20.57 13.72
CA THR A 202 -28.45 20.22 14.88
C THR A 202 -27.21 19.51 14.35
N GLU A 203 -26.16 20.30 14.15
CA GLU A 203 -24.81 19.79 14.01
C GLU A 203 -24.57 18.97 15.27
N SER A 204 -24.65 17.64 15.12
CA SER A 204 -24.18 16.67 16.08
C SER A 204 -22.67 16.86 16.18
N THR A 205 -22.30 17.88 16.94
CA THR A 205 -20.93 18.23 17.25
C THR A 205 -20.43 17.13 18.18
N PHE A 206 -19.23 16.62 17.91
CA PHE A 206 -18.48 15.72 18.78
C PHE A 206 -18.31 16.26 20.24
N ALA A 207 -18.79 17.48 20.54
CA ALA A 207 -19.00 17.99 21.90
C ALA A 207 -19.98 17.15 22.74
N ALA A 208 -20.85 16.33 22.12
CA ALA A 208 -21.72 15.39 22.84
C ALA A 208 -20.95 14.18 23.41
N PHE A 209 -19.75 13.87 22.88
CA PHE A 209 -18.79 13.04 23.59
C PHE A 209 -18.07 13.96 24.58
N GLY A 210 -18.41 13.85 25.87
CA GLY A 210 -17.93 14.71 26.97
C GLY A 210 -16.42 14.66 27.26
N TRP A 211 -15.55 14.66 26.24
CA TRP A 211 -14.09 14.61 26.37
C TRP A 211 -13.50 15.93 26.89
N LYS A 212 -14.28 17.01 26.96
CA LYS A 212 -13.82 18.30 27.53
C LYS A 212 -13.61 18.28 29.05
N LYS A 213 -13.88 17.16 29.74
CA LYS A 213 -13.68 17.03 31.19
C LYS A 213 -12.88 15.82 31.63
N ALA A 214 -12.34 15.02 30.71
CA ALA A 214 -11.49 13.91 31.11
C ALA A 214 -10.15 14.46 31.59
N SER A 215 -9.80 14.17 32.85
CA SER A 215 -8.47 14.51 33.38
C SER A 215 -7.41 13.87 32.48
N PRO A 216 -6.25 14.52 32.25
CA PRO A 216 -5.12 13.89 31.55
C PRO A 216 -4.78 12.49 32.09
N GLU A 217 -5.00 12.28 33.39
CA GLU A 217 -4.79 11.00 34.07
C GLU A 217 -5.83 9.94 33.68
N GLU A 218 -7.10 10.32 33.52
CA GLU A 218 -8.17 9.43 33.08
C GLU A 218 -8.01 9.04 31.61
N VAL A 219 -7.64 9.99 30.76
CA VAL A 219 -7.33 9.73 29.35
C VAL A 219 -6.17 8.73 29.27
N LYS A 220 -5.08 8.96 30.02
CA LYS A 220 -3.94 8.05 30.10
C LYS A 220 -4.33 6.65 30.59
N ALA A 221 -5.23 6.55 31.57
CA ALA A 221 -5.75 5.27 32.05
C ALA A 221 -6.61 4.55 31.00
N GLN A 222 -7.49 5.26 30.28
CA GLN A 222 -8.29 4.69 29.20
C GLN A 222 -7.41 4.16 28.07
N TRP A 223 -6.39 4.91 27.65
CA TRP A 223 -5.45 4.45 26.63
C TRP A 223 -4.62 3.25 27.09
N ARG A 224 -4.22 3.19 28.37
CA ARG A 224 -3.56 2.01 28.93
C ARG A 224 -4.45 0.77 28.84
N LYS A 225 -5.73 0.91 29.21
CA LYS A 225 -6.71 -0.18 29.13
C LYS A 225 -6.94 -0.66 27.70
N VAL A 226 -7.09 0.26 26.74
CA VAL A 226 -7.24 -0.07 25.31
C VAL A 226 -5.98 -0.75 24.77
N ARG A 227 -4.79 -0.33 25.22
CA ARG A 227 -3.51 -0.97 24.83
C ARG A 227 -3.43 -2.39 25.35
N GLU A 228 -3.74 -2.62 26.62
CA GLU A 228 -3.74 -3.94 27.26
C GLU A 228 -4.73 -4.88 26.56
N GLU A 229 -5.96 -4.43 26.32
CA GLU A 229 -6.97 -5.20 25.60
C GLU A 229 -6.52 -5.55 24.16
N ASN A 230 -5.87 -4.61 23.46
CA ASN A 230 -5.32 -4.88 22.14
C ASN A 230 -4.13 -5.85 22.16
N GLU A 231 -3.32 -5.83 23.22
CA GLU A 231 -2.21 -6.77 23.38
C GLU A 231 -2.75 -8.19 23.65
N ASP A 232 -3.78 -8.31 24.49
CA ASP A 232 -4.44 -9.58 24.78
C ASP A 232 -5.10 -10.17 23.53
N LYS A 233 -5.81 -9.35 22.74
CA LYS A 233 -6.37 -9.78 21.44
C LYS A 233 -5.29 -10.24 20.47
N ARG A 234 -4.10 -9.64 20.50
CA ARG A 234 -2.97 -10.08 19.67
C ARG A 234 -2.41 -11.42 20.15
N LYS A 235 -2.27 -11.61 21.47
CA LYS A 235 -1.82 -12.89 22.04
C LYS A 235 -2.82 -14.01 21.75
N GLU A 236 -4.11 -13.74 21.90
CA GLU A 236 -5.18 -14.68 21.58
C GLU A 236 -5.15 -15.09 20.10
N LYS A 237 -5.01 -14.13 19.19
CA LYS A 237 -4.92 -14.42 17.75
C LYS A 237 -3.69 -15.26 17.40
N VAL A 238 -2.54 -14.98 18.00
CA VAL A 238 -1.32 -15.78 17.80
C VAL A 238 -1.53 -17.21 18.31
N ALA A 239 -2.15 -17.38 19.48
CA ALA A 239 -2.45 -18.70 20.05
C ALA A 239 -3.46 -19.48 19.19
N ASP A 240 -4.48 -18.82 18.63
CA ASP A 240 -5.45 -19.45 17.72
C ASP A 240 -4.80 -19.88 16.40
N ASP A 241 -3.94 -19.03 15.83
CA ASP A 241 -3.17 -19.35 14.62
C ASP A 241 -2.20 -20.52 14.86
N GLU A 242 -1.53 -20.57 16.01
CA GLU A 242 -0.65 -21.68 16.42
C GLU A 242 -1.44 -22.98 16.59
N ARG A 243 -2.59 -22.95 17.28
CA ARG A 243 -3.48 -24.11 17.43
C ARG A 243 -3.92 -24.65 16.07
N ARG A 244 -4.27 -23.75 15.15
CA ARG A 244 -4.71 -24.11 13.79
C ARG A 244 -3.57 -24.70 12.96
N GLU A 245 -2.33 -24.31 13.20
CA GLU A 245 -1.16 -24.90 12.55
C GLU A 245 -0.87 -26.31 13.10
N GLU A 246 -0.98 -26.50 14.41
CA GLU A 246 -0.84 -27.80 15.08
C GLU A 246 -1.87 -28.81 14.57
N GLU A 247 -3.15 -28.41 14.47
CA GLU A 247 -4.24 -29.22 13.92
C GLU A 247 -3.96 -29.64 12.46
N LYS A 248 -3.46 -28.71 11.63
CA LYS A 248 -3.06 -29.02 10.25
C LYS A 248 -1.91 -30.02 10.18
N LYS A 249 -0.92 -29.90 11.08
CA LYS A 249 0.21 -30.85 11.16
C LYS A 249 -0.28 -32.24 11.55
N GLN A 250 -1.13 -32.34 12.58
CA GLN A 250 -1.70 -33.61 13.02
C GLN A 250 -2.55 -34.26 11.92
N HIS A 251 -3.46 -33.50 11.29
CA HIS A 251 -4.28 -34.00 10.18
C HIS A 251 -3.41 -34.51 9.02
N THR A 252 -2.32 -33.81 8.70
CA THR A 252 -1.41 -34.25 7.63
C THR A 252 -0.67 -35.54 7.98
N GLN A 253 -0.24 -35.69 9.24
CA GLN A 253 0.38 -36.92 9.73
C GLN A 253 -0.59 -38.11 9.70
N GLU A 254 -1.84 -37.91 10.15
CA GLU A 254 -2.88 -38.92 10.11
C GLU A 254 -3.21 -39.35 8.66
N LEU A 255 -3.30 -38.38 7.74
CA LEU A 255 -3.51 -38.71 6.33
C LEU A 255 -2.35 -39.54 5.74
N ALA A 256 -1.12 -39.27 6.17
CA ALA A 256 0.06 -40.00 5.74
C ALA A 256 0.08 -41.44 6.30
N THR A 257 -0.30 -41.66 7.56
CA THR A 257 -0.40 -43.01 8.14
C THR A 257 -1.50 -43.82 7.45
N LEU A 258 -2.64 -43.19 7.15
CA LEU A 258 -3.77 -43.82 6.48
C LEU A 258 -3.42 -44.22 5.03
N ARG A 259 -2.65 -43.38 4.32
CA ARG A 259 -2.11 -43.71 2.98
C ARG A 259 -1.18 -44.92 3.03
N LYS A 260 -0.24 -44.97 3.98
CA LYS A 260 0.67 -46.12 4.14
C LYS A 260 -0.09 -47.41 4.44
N ARG A 261 -1.13 -47.33 5.29
CA ARG A 261 -1.99 -48.48 5.61
C ARG A 261 -2.71 -49.00 4.37
N ARG A 262 -3.35 -48.11 3.59
CA ARG A 262 -4.02 -48.50 2.33
C ARG A 262 -3.05 -49.09 1.31
N GLU A 263 -1.82 -48.57 1.24
CA GLU A 263 -0.80 -49.13 0.35
C GLU A 263 -0.42 -50.55 0.78
N HIS A 264 -0.27 -50.79 2.08
CA HIS A 264 0.01 -52.13 2.60
C HIS A 264 -1.15 -53.10 2.35
N GLU A 265 -2.40 -52.68 2.57
CA GLU A 265 -3.60 -53.46 2.28
C GLU A 265 -3.70 -53.80 0.78
N ARG A 266 -3.42 -52.85 -0.12
CA ARG A 266 -3.37 -53.12 -1.58
C ARG A 266 -2.26 -54.09 -1.96
N LYS A 267 -1.07 -53.97 -1.34
CA LYS A 267 0.04 -54.91 -1.57
C LYS A 267 -0.26 -56.31 -1.04
N ALA A 268 -0.97 -56.43 0.08
CA ALA A 268 -1.42 -57.72 0.61
C ALA A 268 -2.45 -58.37 -0.34
N ALA A 269 -3.50 -57.63 -0.72
CA ALA A 269 -4.52 -58.13 -1.63
C ALA A 269 -3.96 -58.55 -3.01
N ALA A 270 -2.97 -57.83 -3.54
CA ALA A 270 -2.31 -58.19 -4.80
C ALA A 270 -1.53 -59.51 -4.71
N LYS A 271 -0.93 -59.82 -3.55
CA LYS A 271 -0.23 -61.10 -3.33
C LYS A 271 -1.20 -62.28 -3.29
N ASP A 272 -2.38 -62.10 -2.70
CA ASP A 272 -3.40 -63.15 -2.64
C ASP A 272 -3.96 -63.46 -4.04
N THR A 273 -4.14 -62.45 -4.90
CA THR A 273 -4.60 -62.66 -6.28
C THR A 273 -3.59 -63.37 -7.20
N ASP A 274 -2.28 -63.20 -6.97
CA ASP A 274 -1.24 -63.89 -7.77
C ASP A 274 -1.16 -65.39 -7.44
N ILE A 275 -1.54 -65.80 -6.23
CA ILE A 275 -1.55 -67.21 -5.82
C ILE A 275 -2.70 -67.97 -6.49
N ASP A 276 -3.85 -67.33 -6.69
CA ASP A 276 -5.00 -67.93 -7.38
C ASP A 276 -4.87 -67.92 -8.92
N ALA A 277 -4.18 -66.92 -9.50
CA ALA A 277 -3.90 -66.87 -10.93
C ALA A 277 -2.89 -67.94 -11.38
N ALA A 278 -1.88 -68.24 -10.55
CA ALA A 278 -0.92 -69.31 -10.81
C ALA A 278 -1.55 -70.72 -10.77
N SER A 279 -2.69 -70.88 -10.09
CA SER A 279 -3.48 -72.13 -10.04
C SER A 279 -4.37 -72.33 -11.28
N SER A 280 -4.73 -71.26 -11.99
CA SER A 280 -5.73 -71.31 -13.07
C SER A 280 -5.15 -71.28 -14.50
N THR A 281 -3.82 -71.29 -14.66
CA THR A 281 -3.18 -71.27 -15.99
C THR A 281 -2.89 -72.69 -16.51
N SER A 282 -3.93 -73.51 -16.63
CA SER A 282 -3.93 -74.76 -17.40
C SER A 282 -5.29 -74.93 -18.07
N GLY A 283 -5.45 -74.33 -19.25
CA GLY A 283 -6.55 -74.65 -20.14
C GLY A 283 -7.16 -73.45 -20.88
N LYS A 284 -7.23 -73.59 -22.21
CA LYS A 284 -8.07 -72.88 -23.18
C LYS A 284 -7.60 -71.53 -23.71
N SER A 285 -6.80 -71.65 -24.76
CA SER A 285 -7.06 -71.15 -26.12
C SER A 285 -8.35 -70.35 -26.39
N GLU A 286 -8.13 -69.23 -27.08
CA GLU A 286 -8.83 -68.76 -28.30
C GLU A 286 -10.16 -68.00 -28.17
N ILE A 287 -10.27 -66.94 -29.00
CA ILE A 287 -11.50 -66.21 -29.44
C ILE A 287 -12.03 -65.24 -28.35
N THR A 288 -12.23 -63.93 -28.49
CA THR A 288 -12.47 -63.01 -29.63
C THR A 288 -12.30 -61.56 -29.18
N SER A 289 -12.08 -60.70 -30.18
CA SER A 289 -12.51 -59.31 -30.38
C SER A 289 -13.54 -58.67 -29.43
N GLU A 290 -13.49 -57.33 -29.42
CA GLU A 290 -14.56 -56.34 -29.13
C GLU A 290 -14.49 -55.56 -27.79
N THR A 291 -14.30 -54.24 -27.95
CA THR A 291 -15.05 -53.17 -27.27
C THR A 291 -14.70 -52.99 -25.78
N ILE A 292 -14.22 -51.85 -25.27
CA ILE A 292 -14.89 -50.54 -25.15
C ILE A 292 -13.82 -49.52 -24.73
N ILE A 293 -13.65 -48.45 -25.51
CA ILE A 293 -13.06 -47.19 -25.04
C ILE A 293 -14.24 -46.32 -24.57
N ALA A 294 -14.44 -46.23 -23.25
CA ALA A 294 -15.33 -45.27 -22.60
C ALA A 294 -14.49 -44.60 -21.49
N GLN A 295 -14.08 -43.33 -21.64
CA GLN A 295 -14.88 -42.12 -21.40
C GLN A 295 -15.25 -41.97 -19.93
N GLU A 296 -14.34 -41.42 -19.12
CA GLU A 296 -14.72 -40.88 -17.80
C GLU A 296 -13.67 -39.91 -17.24
N ARG A 297 -13.53 -38.69 -17.79
CA ARG A 297 -13.01 -37.51 -17.06
C ARG A 297 -13.44 -36.22 -17.74
N HIS A 298 -14.62 -35.70 -17.40
CA HIS A 298 -14.81 -34.27 -17.18
C HIS A 298 -16.22 -33.96 -16.65
N ASP A 299 -16.42 -34.18 -15.36
CA ASP A 299 -17.38 -33.39 -14.59
C ASP A 299 -16.66 -32.86 -13.34
N ARG A 300 -16.02 -31.70 -13.52
CA ARG A 300 -15.65 -30.81 -12.42
C ARG A 300 -16.63 -29.65 -12.45
N SER A 301 -17.83 -29.95 -11.96
CA SER A 301 -18.87 -29.01 -11.65
C SER A 301 -18.32 -27.80 -10.87
N HIS A 302 -18.51 -26.63 -11.47
CA HIS A 302 -18.41 -25.33 -10.85
C HIS A 302 -19.36 -25.24 -9.66
N SER A 303 -18.82 -25.35 -8.44
CA SER A 303 -19.50 -24.89 -7.23
C SER A 303 -19.17 -23.40 -7.04
N LYS A 304 -20.16 -22.56 -7.34
CA LYS A 304 -20.15 -21.12 -7.06
C LYS A 304 -20.71 -20.93 -5.65
N PRO A 305 -20.02 -20.27 -4.71
CA PRO A 305 -20.60 -20.00 -3.40
C PRO A 305 -21.69 -18.91 -3.47
N PRO A 306 -22.70 -18.96 -2.60
CA PRO A 306 -23.75 -17.95 -2.52
C PRO A 306 -23.18 -16.63 -1.99
N SER A 307 -23.53 -15.53 -2.66
CA SER A 307 -23.35 -14.19 -2.14
C SER A 307 -24.36 -13.94 -1.03
N ILE A 308 -23.87 -13.51 0.14
CA ILE A 308 -24.63 -12.87 1.21
C ILE A 308 -24.34 -11.38 1.13
#